data_AF-A0A7R9ECJ8-F1
#
_entry.id   AF-A0A7R9ECJ8-F1
#
_cell.length_a   1.000
_cell.length_b   1.000
_cell.length_c   1.000
_cell.angle_alpha   90.00
_cell.angle_beta   90.00
_cell.angle_gamma   90.00
#
_symmetry.space_group_name_H-M   'P 1'
#
loop_
_entity.id
_entity.type
_entity.pdbx_description
1 polymer ?
#
loop_
_entity_poly.entity_id
_entity_poly.type
_entity_poly.pdbx_seq_one_letter_code
_entity_poly.pdbx_strand_id
1 'polypeptide(L)'
;MPQSYEDAGDDSIVPSTPTLFVPRRSDGFGEAVSSPQVPQGRFIFSETNPPTARAGVAQVASEGMDDTRIDLSQMDEQGTGRSVPTTPLQASPQGEVGQSMESDRDQMEDTQVSHTDDGNVPSGIPSITITQDPDDQPSLQLDECQPFLQRFQTSKPMTPYLFEAVEKLLRYLMNRCVKPDLMKCTGPKLLSIDTKKSENLILSKNIDIGFATKRLLGETAITVTERQKLEFIHECRSMLTTMIAKLQEKSPLKQKAVRGLSSLDPCVIQHSPQLAQKRFSFLLEELNHANIINDVLAENAKKEYLHFCNLKKSELQEIFRPCDQFSDEVGLDTIYGSFLIGEANYKHLWEVIKICLVLSHGNATVEGGFSVNKSLLVENMHEKTVIAQRHIHDEIQEAGGIKNIHISKKMLDYVRGARKRYHEYLEMKKQEKSEKDKKKAEKRKLDIQVKDLEGERKKLMMATEEKREAIDVELQELKKKQASLY
;
A
#
# COMPACT_ATOMS: atom_id res chain seq x y z
N MET A 1 5.20 -61.40 -42.33
CA MET A 1 3.95 -62.06 -42.76
C MET A 1 4.14 -63.56 -42.60
N PRO A 2 3.15 -64.34 -42.10
CA PRO A 2 1.74 -64.00 -41.78
C PRO A 2 1.41 -64.10 -40.27
N GLN A 3 0.66 -63.14 -39.70
CA GLN A 3 -0.80 -63.07 -39.39
C GLN A 3 -1.11 -63.47 -37.92
N SER A 4 -1.44 -62.53 -37.01
CA SER A 4 -2.71 -61.79 -36.78
C SER A 4 -3.67 -62.55 -35.87
N TYR A 5 -4.10 -61.94 -34.74
CA TYR A 5 -5.51 -61.81 -34.31
C TYR A 5 -5.61 -60.86 -33.09
N GLU A 6 -6.59 -59.94 -33.16
CA GLU A 6 -6.95 -58.92 -32.17
C GLU A 6 -8.03 -59.43 -31.17
N ASP A 7 -7.96 -58.84 -29.96
CA ASP A 7 -9.03 -58.27 -29.11
C ASP A 7 -10.30 -59.05 -28.71
N ALA A 8 -10.59 -59.06 -27.39
CA ALA A 8 -11.88 -58.62 -26.80
C ALA A 8 -11.94 -58.85 -25.26
N GLY A 9 -12.23 -57.76 -24.52
CA GLY A 9 -13.37 -57.73 -23.59
C GLY A 9 -13.22 -58.09 -22.10
N ASP A 10 -13.29 -57.04 -21.27
CA ASP A 10 -14.03 -56.89 -19.99
C ASP A 10 -13.67 -57.73 -18.75
N ASP A 11 -13.31 -57.03 -17.66
CA ASP A 11 -13.75 -57.39 -16.31
C ASP A 11 -13.57 -56.22 -15.31
N SER A 12 -14.70 -55.66 -14.90
CA SER A 12 -14.88 -54.87 -13.69
C SER A 12 -14.57 -55.68 -12.42
N ILE A 13 -13.84 -55.12 -11.44
CA ILE A 13 -14.07 -55.27 -9.98
C ILE A 13 -13.11 -54.36 -9.18
N VAL A 14 -13.68 -53.64 -8.22
CA VAL A 14 -13.03 -52.76 -7.23
C VAL A 14 -12.45 -53.61 -6.08
N PRO A 15 -11.38 -53.16 -5.40
CA PRO A 15 -11.28 -53.41 -3.96
C PRO A 15 -11.16 -52.13 -3.12
N SER A 16 -11.92 -52.16 -2.03
CA SER A 16 -12.22 -51.15 -1.03
C SER A 16 -11.04 -50.75 -0.12
N THR A 17 -11.21 -49.59 0.53
CA THR A 17 -10.51 -49.02 1.70
C THR A 17 -9.80 -50.01 2.65
N PRO A 18 -8.57 -49.70 3.11
CA PRO A 18 -8.02 -50.30 4.33
C PRO A 18 -8.56 -49.59 5.58
N THR A 19 -9.26 -50.36 6.42
CA THR A 19 -9.74 -50.00 7.75
C THR A 19 -8.58 -49.74 8.71
N LEU A 20 -8.67 -48.69 9.52
CA LEU A 20 -7.72 -48.35 10.59
C LEU A 20 -7.68 -49.44 11.66
N PHE A 21 -6.48 -49.91 11.99
CA PHE A 21 -6.23 -50.86 13.06
C PHE A 21 -6.12 -50.12 14.40
N VAL A 22 -7.01 -50.43 15.35
CA VAL A 22 -6.93 -49.98 16.75
C VAL A 22 -6.73 -51.21 17.64
N PRO A 23 -5.56 -51.38 18.27
CA PRO A 23 -5.42 -52.33 19.38
C PRO A 23 -5.78 -51.69 20.72
N ARG A 24 -6.60 -52.41 21.49
CA ARG A 24 -6.99 -52.11 22.88
C ARG A 24 -5.84 -52.36 23.86
N ARG A 25 -5.88 -51.62 24.97
CA ARG A 25 -4.96 -51.66 26.13
C ARG A 25 -5.04 -52.98 26.93
N SER A 26 -3.91 -53.48 27.44
CA SER A 26 -3.71 -53.91 28.85
C SER A 26 -2.27 -54.41 29.12
N ASP A 27 -1.67 -53.79 30.14
CA ASP A 27 -0.72 -54.25 31.18
C ASP A 27 0.66 -54.87 30.87
N GLY A 28 1.69 -54.24 31.48
CA GLY A 28 2.69 -54.98 32.26
C GLY A 28 4.18 -54.88 31.88
N PHE A 29 4.89 -53.94 32.52
CA PHE A 29 6.32 -53.97 32.94
C PHE A 29 7.47 -54.04 31.90
N GLY A 30 8.41 -53.09 32.04
CA GLY A 30 9.85 -53.41 32.12
C GLY A 30 10.80 -52.89 31.02
N GLU A 31 11.55 -51.84 31.39
CA GLU A 31 12.98 -51.61 31.04
C GLU A 31 13.35 -50.57 29.95
N ALA A 32 14.41 -49.83 30.27
CA ALA A 32 14.77 -48.49 29.80
C ALA A 32 15.56 -48.45 28.48
N VAL A 33 15.58 -47.30 27.81
CA VAL A 33 16.84 -46.64 27.39
C VAL A 33 16.66 -45.13 27.13
N SER A 34 17.70 -44.40 27.53
CA SER A 34 17.83 -42.98 27.88
C SER A 34 17.72 -41.93 26.76
N SER A 35 17.19 -40.76 27.13
CA SER A 35 17.41 -39.45 26.47
C SER A 35 18.73 -38.81 26.97
N PRO A 36 19.50 -38.09 26.14
CA PRO A 36 20.67 -37.34 26.61
C PRO A 36 20.31 -36.01 27.26
N GLN A 37 20.95 -35.72 28.40
CA GLN A 37 20.82 -34.52 29.22
C GLN A 37 21.88 -33.45 28.88
N VAL A 38 21.51 -32.20 29.14
CA VAL A 38 22.15 -30.88 28.91
C VAL A 38 23.44 -30.66 29.73
N PRO A 39 24.25 -29.63 29.43
CA PRO A 39 24.86 -28.82 30.50
C PRO A 39 24.26 -27.41 30.58
N GLN A 40 23.66 -27.11 31.73
CA GLN A 40 23.35 -25.77 32.19
C GLN A 40 24.55 -25.14 32.92
N GLY A 41 24.79 -23.84 32.73
CA GLY A 41 25.63 -22.99 33.60
C GLY A 41 25.60 -21.55 33.07
N ARG A 42 24.80 -20.62 33.61
CA ARG A 42 24.96 -19.72 34.78
C ARG A 42 26.09 -18.64 34.67
N PHE A 43 25.63 -17.37 34.61
CA PHE A 43 26.04 -16.15 35.37
C PHE A 43 26.97 -15.03 34.80
N ILE A 44 26.33 -13.89 34.47
CA ILE A 44 26.49 -12.43 34.81
C ILE A 44 27.86 -11.78 35.18
N PHE A 45 28.22 -10.61 34.59
CA PHE A 45 28.23 -9.22 35.18
C PHE A 45 29.16 -8.15 34.51
N SER A 46 28.60 -6.94 34.34
CA SER A 46 29.16 -5.57 34.50
C SER A 46 30.21 -4.93 33.56
N GLU A 47 30.12 -3.61 33.57
CA GLU A 47 30.72 -2.52 32.80
C GLU A 47 32.25 -2.27 32.95
N THR A 48 32.76 -1.44 32.02
CA THR A 48 33.80 -0.38 32.13
C THR A 48 35.09 -0.54 31.29
N ASN A 49 35.07 0.08 30.10
CA ASN A 49 36.05 1.00 29.45
C ASN A 49 37.59 0.70 29.31
N PRO A 50 38.32 1.42 28.41
CA PRO A 50 39.23 0.87 27.38
C PRO A 50 40.74 1.03 27.68
N PRO A 51 41.68 0.76 26.72
CA PRO A 51 42.21 1.87 25.91
C PRO A 51 42.86 1.57 24.51
N THR A 52 42.96 2.64 23.70
CA THR A 52 44.02 3.06 22.73
C THR A 52 44.52 2.22 21.53
N ALA A 53 44.20 2.74 20.34
CA ALA A 53 45.07 3.21 19.23
C ALA A 53 46.39 2.47 18.86
N ARG A 54 46.51 2.10 17.58
CA ARG A 54 47.69 2.40 16.75
C ARG A 54 47.41 2.36 15.24
N ALA A 55 47.94 3.37 14.57
CA ALA A 55 47.85 3.67 13.15
C ALA A 55 48.78 2.80 12.28
N GLY A 56 48.46 2.70 10.98
CA GLY A 56 49.32 2.18 9.93
C GLY A 56 48.74 2.44 8.55
N VAL A 57 49.28 3.48 7.89
CA VAL A 57 48.87 4.03 6.59
C VAL A 57 49.48 3.22 5.44
N ALA A 58 48.70 2.90 4.40
CA ALA A 58 49.18 2.73 3.03
C ALA A 58 48.03 2.95 2.04
N GLN A 59 48.38 3.47 0.86
CA GLN A 59 47.60 4.41 0.06
C GLN A 59 47.59 3.92 -1.40
N VAL A 60 46.53 4.29 -2.15
CA VAL A 60 46.44 4.40 -3.62
C VAL A 60 46.19 3.11 -4.44
N ALA A 61 44.99 2.98 -5.02
CA ALA A 61 44.75 3.23 -6.45
C ALA A 61 43.26 3.04 -6.80
N SER A 62 42.75 3.99 -7.58
CA SER A 62 41.39 4.16 -8.06
C SER A 62 41.29 3.74 -9.53
N GLU A 63 40.28 2.95 -9.87
CA GLU A 63 39.68 2.70 -11.20
C GLU A 63 38.59 1.63 -10.94
N GLY A 64 37.33 1.66 -11.35
CA GLY A 64 36.64 2.36 -12.42
C GLY A 64 35.67 1.33 -13.04
N MET A 65 34.40 1.72 -13.22
CA MET A 65 33.32 1.08 -14.02
C MET A 65 32.40 0.04 -13.36
N ASP A 66 31.23 0.56 -12.98
CA ASP A 66 29.91 -0.05 -13.12
C ASP A 66 29.74 -0.74 -14.49
N ASP A 67 29.36 -2.00 -14.52
CA ASP A 67 28.70 -2.64 -15.66
C ASP A 67 27.43 -3.35 -15.17
N THR A 68 26.37 -2.57 -14.95
CA THR A 68 25.00 -3.07 -14.78
C THR A 68 24.35 -3.25 -16.15
N ARG A 69 24.88 -4.17 -16.95
CA ARG A 69 24.20 -4.67 -18.15
C ARG A 69 23.18 -5.72 -17.75
N ILE A 70 21.91 -5.32 -17.74
CA ILE A 70 20.76 -6.21 -17.78
C ILE A 70 20.64 -6.72 -19.21
N ASP A 71 20.79 -8.04 -19.40
CA ASP A 71 20.50 -8.72 -20.65
C ASP A 71 18.97 -8.73 -20.89
N LEU A 72 18.54 -8.21 -22.04
CA LEU A 72 17.13 -7.96 -22.40
C LEU A 72 16.57 -9.00 -23.37
N SER A 73 17.17 -10.18 -23.53
CA SER A 73 16.70 -11.18 -24.49
C SER A 73 15.60 -12.14 -23.98
N GLN A 74 14.79 -11.76 -22.98
CA GLN A 74 13.68 -12.59 -22.48
C GLN A 74 12.35 -11.85 -22.31
N MET A 75 12.09 -10.82 -23.12
CA MET A 75 10.81 -10.12 -23.13
C MET A 75 10.19 -10.13 -24.52
N ASP A 76 9.77 -11.30 -24.96
CA ASP A 76 8.71 -11.44 -25.97
C ASP A 76 7.86 -12.66 -25.60
N GLU A 77 6.93 -12.51 -24.68
CA GLU A 77 5.59 -13.10 -24.81
C GLU A 77 4.61 -12.51 -23.78
N GLN A 78 3.41 -12.26 -24.27
CA GLN A 78 2.34 -11.45 -23.70
C GLN A 78 1.65 -12.09 -22.49
N GLY A 79 1.23 -11.29 -21.51
CA GLY A 79 0.01 -11.61 -20.73
C GLY A 79 0.00 -11.30 -19.23
N THR A 80 -0.64 -10.18 -18.89
CA THR A 80 -1.29 -9.83 -17.60
C THR A 80 -0.39 -9.46 -16.41
N GLY A 81 -0.14 -8.16 -16.28
CA GLY A 81 0.45 -7.56 -15.10
C GLY A 81 -0.54 -7.41 -13.94
N ARG A 82 -0.08 -7.74 -12.73
CA ARG A 82 -0.47 -7.11 -11.47
C ARG A 82 0.73 -7.15 -10.53
N SER A 83 1.44 -6.02 -10.44
CA SER A 83 2.57 -5.83 -9.52
C SER A 83 2.02 -5.50 -8.13
N VAL A 84 2.39 -6.30 -7.12
CA VAL A 84 2.11 -6.05 -5.70
C VAL A 84 3.37 -5.47 -5.06
N PRO A 85 3.31 -4.37 -4.27
CA PRO A 85 4.45 -3.92 -3.48
C PRO A 85 4.66 -4.86 -2.29
N THR A 86 5.89 -5.37 -2.12
CA THR A 86 6.30 -6.19 -0.98
C THR A 86 6.55 -5.33 0.27
N THR A 87 5.81 -5.60 1.35
CA THR A 87 6.07 -5.05 2.70
C THR A 87 6.94 -6.03 3.51
N PRO A 88 7.93 -5.58 4.31
CA PRO A 88 8.74 -6.45 5.15
C PRO A 88 7.98 -6.89 6.40
N LEU A 89 8.12 -8.17 6.77
CA LEU A 89 7.60 -8.75 8.01
C LEU A 89 8.31 -8.13 9.23
N GLN A 90 7.54 -7.47 10.10
CA GLN A 90 7.95 -7.20 11.49
C GLN A 90 7.09 -8.05 12.44
N ALA A 91 7.77 -8.76 13.33
CA ALA A 91 7.19 -9.63 14.34
C ALA A 91 6.62 -8.79 15.51
N SER A 92 5.42 -9.13 15.98
CA SER A 92 4.87 -8.63 17.24
C SER A 92 5.18 -9.59 18.39
N PRO A 93 5.39 -9.10 19.63
CA PRO A 93 5.66 -9.95 20.79
C PRO A 93 4.40 -10.61 21.36
N GLN A 94 4.66 -11.67 22.11
CA GLN A 94 3.72 -12.62 22.72
C GLN A 94 2.84 -11.99 23.81
N GLY A 95 1.62 -12.53 23.93
CA GLY A 95 0.63 -12.10 24.92
C GLY A 95 0.91 -12.56 26.34
N GLU A 96 0.33 -11.82 27.28
CA GLU A 96 0.16 -12.24 28.68
C GLU A 96 -1.32 -12.55 28.96
N VAL A 97 -1.49 -13.67 29.63
CA VAL A 97 -2.75 -14.26 30.09
C VAL A 97 -3.05 -13.68 31.48
N GLY A 98 -4.27 -13.16 31.68
CA GLY A 98 -4.79 -12.74 32.99
C GLY A 98 -6.18 -13.32 33.22
N GLN A 99 -6.31 -14.17 34.23
CA GLN A 99 -7.47 -14.97 34.60
C GLN A 99 -8.55 -14.20 35.38
N SER A 100 -9.82 -14.55 35.12
CA SER A 100 -10.97 -14.75 36.03
C SER A 100 -11.32 -13.71 37.12
N MET A 101 -12.60 -13.32 37.19
CA MET A 101 -13.51 -13.69 38.29
C MET A 101 -14.98 -13.31 38.00
N GLU A 102 -15.89 -14.22 38.34
CA GLU A 102 -17.35 -14.14 38.29
C GLU A 102 -17.94 -13.22 39.37
N SER A 103 -19.14 -12.66 39.12
CA SER A 103 -20.21 -12.67 40.13
C SER A 103 -21.60 -12.47 39.50
N ASP A 104 -22.50 -13.32 39.99
CA ASP A 104 -23.86 -13.70 39.61
C ASP A 104 -24.99 -12.70 39.98
N ARG A 105 -26.17 -12.85 39.30
CA ARG A 105 -27.59 -12.72 39.79
C ARG A 105 -28.18 -11.32 40.13
N ASP A 106 -29.48 -11.01 40.04
CA ASP A 106 -30.75 -11.60 39.51
C ASP A 106 -31.89 -10.52 39.63
N GLN A 107 -33.01 -10.71 38.89
CA GLN A 107 -34.41 -10.23 39.11
C GLN A 107 -34.76 -8.72 38.92
N MET A 108 -35.61 -8.32 37.94
CA MET A 108 -37.08 -8.42 37.79
C MET A 108 -37.92 -7.55 38.76
N GLU A 109 -38.55 -6.48 38.24
CA GLU A 109 -40.00 -6.19 38.40
C GLU A 109 -40.49 -5.02 37.53
N ASP A 110 -41.76 -5.13 37.10
CA ASP A 110 -42.56 -4.28 36.21
C ASP A 110 -42.91 -2.88 36.75
N THR A 111 -43.20 -1.91 35.86
CA THR A 111 -44.43 -1.05 35.91
C THR A 111 -44.57 -0.17 34.63
N GLN A 112 -45.82 0.03 34.23
CA GLN A 112 -46.40 0.64 33.01
C GLN A 112 -46.23 2.16 32.78
N VAL A 113 -46.03 2.51 31.49
CA VAL A 113 -46.67 3.53 30.62
C VAL A 113 -46.57 5.04 30.96
N SER A 114 -45.90 5.79 30.06
CA SER A 114 -46.40 7.07 29.49
C SER A 114 -45.63 7.50 28.23
N HIS A 115 -46.36 7.85 27.16
CA HIS A 115 -45.86 8.31 25.86
C HIS A 115 -45.25 9.73 25.90
N THR A 116 -44.06 9.89 25.29
CA THR A 116 -43.68 11.02 24.43
C THR A 116 -42.67 10.54 23.39
N ASP A 117 -42.99 10.73 22.12
CA ASP A 117 -42.25 10.33 20.92
C ASP A 117 -41.19 11.39 20.60
N ASP A 118 -39.91 11.06 20.81
CA ASP A 118 -38.76 11.77 20.26
C ASP A 118 -37.77 10.72 19.74
N GLY A 119 -37.71 10.61 18.41
CA GLY A 119 -36.93 9.61 17.68
C GLY A 119 -35.43 9.87 17.77
N ASN A 120 -34.76 9.17 18.68
CA ASN A 120 -33.30 9.12 18.78
C ASN A 120 -32.75 7.98 17.91
N VAL A 121 -31.93 8.32 16.92
CA VAL A 121 -31.22 7.40 16.02
C VAL A 121 -30.01 6.81 16.77
N PRO A 122 -29.76 5.49 16.77
CA PRO A 122 -28.54 4.96 17.35
C PRO A 122 -27.36 5.17 16.37
N SER A 123 -26.47 6.10 16.71
CA SER A 123 -25.21 6.34 15.99
C SER A 123 -24.20 5.22 16.26
N GLY A 124 -24.29 4.15 15.48
CA GLY A 124 -23.24 3.14 15.38
C GLY A 124 -22.09 3.61 14.48
N ILE A 125 -21.37 4.66 14.88
CA ILE A 125 -20.06 4.99 14.31
C ILE A 125 -19.02 4.62 15.37
N PRO A 126 -18.09 3.68 15.13
CA PRO A 126 -16.97 3.50 16.03
C PRO A 126 -16.06 4.72 15.91
N SER A 127 -16.23 5.67 16.83
CA SER A 127 -15.25 6.73 17.04
C SER A 127 -14.02 6.09 17.68
N ILE A 128 -12.87 6.22 17.04
CA ILE A 128 -11.59 5.84 17.64
C ILE A 128 -11.28 6.91 18.68
N THR A 129 -11.76 6.71 19.91
CA THR A 129 -11.25 7.45 21.06
C THR A 129 -9.88 6.86 21.36
N ILE A 130 -8.83 7.63 21.11
CA ILE A 130 -7.51 7.37 21.70
C ILE A 130 -7.70 7.62 23.19
N THR A 131 -7.95 6.55 23.96
CA THR A 131 -7.81 6.60 25.42
C THR A 131 -6.35 6.89 25.70
N GLN A 132 -6.07 8.10 26.18
CA GLN A 132 -4.82 8.40 26.83
C GLN A 132 -4.72 7.51 28.06
N ASP A 133 -3.73 6.63 28.10
CA ASP A 133 -3.37 5.93 29.32
C ASP A 133 -3.04 6.97 30.40
N PRO A 134 -3.59 6.87 31.62
CA PRO A 134 -3.38 7.86 32.67
C PRO A 134 -1.94 7.93 33.23
N ASP A 135 -1.03 7.09 32.72
CA ASP A 135 0.40 7.05 33.09
C ASP A 135 1.36 7.55 31.98
N ASP A 136 0.85 8.08 30.87
CA ASP A 136 1.72 8.71 29.87
C ASP A 136 2.24 10.06 30.39
N GLN A 137 3.49 10.05 30.87
CA GLN A 137 4.29 11.27 30.95
C GLN A 137 4.19 12.01 29.61
N PRO A 138 4.15 13.36 29.59
CA PRO A 138 4.04 14.11 28.36
C PRO A 138 5.28 13.85 27.52
N SER A 139 5.19 12.87 26.63
CA SER A 139 6.11 12.75 25.52
C SER A 139 6.02 14.07 24.77
N LEU A 140 7.15 14.77 24.63
CA LEU A 140 7.28 15.90 23.72
C LEU A 140 7.09 15.36 22.28
N GLN A 141 5.87 14.97 21.93
CA GLN A 141 5.47 14.63 20.59
C GLN A 141 5.40 15.94 19.81
N LEU A 142 6.52 16.26 19.17
CA LEU A 142 6.60 17.22 18.09
C LEU A 142 5.87 16.62 16.87
N ASP A 143 4.56 16.42 16.96
CA ASP A 143 3.80 15.81 15.87
C ASP A 143 3.31 16.87 14.88
N GLU A 144 4.29 17.47 14.20
CA GLU A 144 4.11 18.52 13.20
C GLU A 144 3.23 18.07 12.02
N CYS A 145 3.15 16.76 11.80
CA CYS A 145 2.39 16.15 10.73
C CYS A 145 0.97 15.75 11.19
N GLN A 146 0.71 15.66 12.51
CA GLN A 146 -0.57 15.18 13.03
C GLN A 146 -1.79 15.89 12.47
N PRO A 147 -1.84 17.24 12.41
CA PRO A 147 -3.03 17.92 11.91
C PRO A 147 -3.30 17.58 10.44
N PHE A 148 -2.24 17.34 9.66
CA PHE A 148 -2.37 16.87 8.29
C PHE A 148 -2.89 15.43 8.26
N LEU A 149 -2.31 14.52 9.04
CA LEU A 149 -2.71 13.11 9.07
C LEU A 149 -4.17 12.94 9.49
N GLN A 150 -4.59 13.60 10.57
CA GLN A 150 -5.96 13.57 11.07
C GLN A 150 -6.96 14.08 10.05
N ARG A 151 -6.65 15.20 9.37
CA ARG A 151 -7.54 15.79 8.35
C ARG A 151 -7.83 14.85 7.18
N PHE A 152 -6.87 14.00 6.80
CA PHE A 152 -7.03 13.04 5.70
C PHE A 152 -7.47 11.65 6.18
N GLN A 153 -7.73 11.48 7.48
CA GLN A 153 -8.24 10.24 8.06
C GLN A 153 -9.77 10.19 8.02
N THR A 154 -10.34 10.24 6.81
CA THR A 154 -11.80 10.28 6.59
C THR A 154 -12.19 9.49 5.35
N SER A 155 -13.46 9.10 5.25
CA SER A 155 -14.03 8.50 4.03
C SER A 155 -14.50 9.53 3.01
N LYS A 156 -14.53 10.82 3.39
CA LYS A 156 -14.97 11.93 2.54
C LYS A 156 -13.99 12.21 1.41
N PRO A 157 -14.43 12.78 0.28
CA PRO A 157 -13.55 13.05 -0.84
C PRO A 157 -12.59 14.23 -0.56
N MET A 158 -11.39 13.96 -0.03
CA MET A 158 -10.42 15.02 0.34
C MET A 158 -9.40 15.37 -0.75
N THR A 159 -9.40 14.64 -1.87
CA THR A 159 -8.44 14.83 -2.97
C THR A 159 -8.33 16.28 -3.47
N PRO A 160 -9.43 17.05 -3.60
CA PRO A 160 -9.35 18.47 -3.98
C PRO A 160 -8.50 19.34 -3.05
N TYR A 161 -8.43 19.00 -1.76
CA TYR A 161 -7.68 19.76 -0.74
C TYR A 161 -6.20 19.36 -0.64
N LEU A 162 -5.80 18.24 -1.24
CA LEU A 162 -4.47 17.65 -1.04
C LEU A 162 -3.34 18.58 -1.47
N PHE A 163 -3.50 19.30 -2.58
CA PHE A 163 -2.49 20.23 -3.08
C PHE A 163 -2.18 21.32 -2.05
N GLU A 164 -3.21 22.01 -1.55
CA GLU A 164 -3.06 23.10 -0.61
C GLU A 164 -2.58 22.60 0.76
N ALA A 165 -3.08 21.46 1.20
CA ALA A 165 -2.68 20.87 2.48
C ALA A 165 -1.20 20.49 2.51
N VAL A 166 -0.68 19.85 1.46
CA VAL A 166 0.74 19.50 1.36
C VAL A 166 1.61 20.74 1.21
N GLU A 167 1.18 21.75 0.44
CA GLU A 167 1.90 23.02 0.35
C GLU A 167 2.01 23.69 1.73
N LYS A 168 0.90 23.77 2.47
CA LYS A 168 0.87 24.35 3.83
C LYS A 168 1.78 23.61 4.80
N LEU A 169 1.73 22.27 4.82
CA LEU A 169 2.60 21.44 5.67
C LEU A 169 4.08 21.67 5.35
N LEU A 170 4.44 21.64 4.06
CA LEU A 170 5.81 21.83 3.62
C LEU A 170 6.31 23.23 3.98
N ARG A 171 5.49 24.27 3.74
CA ARG A 171 5.81 25.66 4.10
C ARG A 171 5.99 25.83 5.61
N TYR A 172 5.10 25.23 6.41
CA TYR A 172 5.16 25.27 7.86
C TYR A 172 6.50 24.72 8.37
N LEU A 173 6.88 23.51 7.94
CA LEU A 173 8.16 22.89 8.32
C LEU A 173 9.37 23.71 7.83
N MET A 174 9.33 24.19 6.59
CA MET A 174 10.42 24.97 6.01
C MET A 174 10.62 26.31 6.71
N ASN A 175 9.55 27.01 7.12
CA ASN A 175 9.65 28.29 7.83
C ASN A 175 10.45 28.19 9.14
N ARG A 176 10.57 27.00 9.71
CA ARG A 176 11.33 26.76 10.95
C ARG A 176 12.84 26.72 10.78
N CYS A 177 13.33 26.44 9.57
CA CYS A 177 14.77 26.21 9.33
C CYS A 177 15.33 26.79 8.03
N VAL A 178 14.48 27.20 7.07
CA VAL A 178 14.86 27.78 5.77
C VAL A 178 14.84 29.31 5.86
N LYS A 179 15.75 29.97 5.13
CA LYS A 179 15.81 31.44 5.08
C LYS A 179 14.52 32.05 4.50
N PRO A 180 13.98 33.13 5.11
CA PRO A 180 12.75 33.77 4.63
C PRO A 180 12.78 34.21 3.16
N ASP A 181 13.95 34.58 2.64
CA ASP A 181 14.09 35.00 1.24
C ASP A 181 13.75 33.90 0.22
N LEU A 182 13.97 32.63 0.58
CA LEU A 182 13.65 31.49 -0.26
C LEU A 182 12.18 31.06 -0.15
N MET A 183 11.50 31.47 0.93
CA MET A 183 10.11 31.10 1.22
C MET A 183 9.06 31.92 0.44
N LYS A 184 9.49 32.83 -0.44
CA LYS A 184 8.61 33.65 -1.30
C LYS A 184 7.93 32.85 -2.42
N CYS A 185 8.41 31.65 -2.72
CA CYS A 185 7.83 30.79 -3.75
C CYS A 185 6.62 29.98 -3.24
N THR A 186 5.80 29.46 -4.15
CA THR A 186 4.56 28.70 -3.85
C THR A 186 4.47 27.42 -4.68
N GLY A 187 3.62 26.49 -4.22
CA GLY A 187 3.33 25.23 -4.88
C GLY A 187 4.58 24.40 -5.21
N PRO A 188 4.70 23.87 -6.43
CA PRO A 188 5.82 22.98 -6.81
C PRO A 188 7.21 23.62 -6.69
N LYS A 189 7.32 24.96 -6.67
CA LYS A 189 8.59 25.65 -6.51
C LYS A 189 9.22 25.45 -5.13
N LEU A 190 8.42 25.09 -4.11
CA LEU A 190 8.95 24.70 -2.80
C LEU A 190 9.79 23.42 -2.87
N LEU A 191 9.56 22.57 -3.88
CA LEU A 191 10.29 21.32 -4.06
C LEU A 191 11.73 21.53 -4.57
N SER A 192 12.05 22.70 -5.12
CA SER A 192 13.40 22.99 -5.63
C SER A 192 14.34 23.59 -4.58
N ILE A 193 13.84 23.92 -3.39
CA ILE A 193 14.69 24.43 -2.31
C ILE A 193 15.46 23.27 -1.70
N ASP A 194 16.77 23.26 -1.89
CA ASP A 194 17.66 22.25 -1.33
C ASP A 194 17.97 22.55 0.14
N THR A 195 17.39 21.76 1.05
CA THR A 195 17.62 21.89 2.49
C THR A 195 18.95 21.29 2.97
N LYS A 196 19.72 20.63 2.11
CA LYS A 196 21.06 20.12 2.45
C LYS A 196 22.12 21.22 2.40
N LYS A 197 21.88 22.28 1.63
CA LYS A 197 22.82 23.41 1.53
C LYS A 197 22.68 24.32 2.73
N SER A 198 23.75 24.45 3.51
CA SER A 198 23.76 25.35 4.67
C SER A 198 23.51 26.82 4.31
N GLU A 199 23.72 27.23 3.05
CA GLU A 199 23.42 28.58 2.57
C GLU A 199 21.92 28.89 2.51
N ASN A 200 21.07 27.86 2.40
CA ASN A 200 19.62 28.00 2.33
C ASN A 200 18.97 28.01 3.71
N LEU A 201 19.71 27.59 4.74
CA LEU A 201 19.22 27.43 6.10
C LEU A 201 19.51 28.65 6.97
N ILE A 202 18.69 28.86 7.98
CA ILE A 202 18.99 29.82 9.04
C ILE A 202 20.07 29.26 9.96
N LEU A 203 20.74 30.16 10.70
CA LEU A 203 21.74 29.77 11.69
C LEU A 203 21.10 28.89 12.76
N SER A 204 21.82 27.88 13.25
CA SER A 204 21.28 26.91 14.23
C SER A 204 20.64 27.58 15.44
N LYS A 205 21.27 28.63 15.98
CA LYS A 205 20.75 29.41 17.11
C LYS A 205 19.37 30.06 16.87
N ASN A 206 18.95 30.23 15.62
CA ASN A 206 17.70 30.89 15.24
C ASN A 206 16.62 29.90 14.78
N ILE A 207 16.87 28.60 14.84
CA ILE A 207 15.89 27.58 14.48
C ILE A 207 14.68 27.70 15.40
N ASP A 208 13.50 27.60 14.82
CA ASP A 208 12.30 27.44 15.60
C ASP A 208 12.17 26.00 16.09
N ILE A 209 12.54 25.75 17.34
CA ILE A 209 12.42 24.46 18.03
C ILE A 209 11.11 24.34 18.83
N GLY A 210 10.21 25.31 18.71
CA GLY A 210 8.97 25.39 19.47
C GLY A 210 9.12 26.09 20.83
N PHE A 211 8.02 26.66 21.29
CA PHE A 211 7.97 27.46 22.52
C PHE A 211 8.35 26.65 23.77
N ALA A 212 7.77 25.46 23.95
CA ALA A 212 8.01 24.61 25.11
C ALA A 212 9.47 24.19 25.23
N THR A 213 10.06 23.71 24.13
CA THR A 213 11.48 23.32 24.06
C THR A 213 12.41 24.49 24.36
N LYS A 214 12.12 25.67 23.80
CA LYS A 214 12.91 26.89 24.03
C LYS A 214 12.86 27.34 25.49
N ARG A 215 11.70 27.22 26.14
CA ARG A 215 11.53 27.51 27.57
C ARG A 215 12.38 26.56 28.41
N LEU A 216 12.22 25.25 28.19
CA LEU A 216 12.95 24.22 28.94
C LEU A 216 14.48 24.39 28.81
N LEU A 217 15.00 24.59 27.60
CA LEU A 217 16.45 24.82 27.39
C LEU A 217 17.00 26.09 28.08
N GLY A 218 16.13 27.05 28.39
CA GLY A 218 16.45 28.28 29.11
C GLY A 218 16.34 28.18 30.64
N GLU A 219 15.76 27.10 31.17
CA GLU A 219 15.61 26.90 32.61
C GLU A 219 16.95 26.56 33.29
N THR A 220 17.25 27.28 34.38
CA THR A 220 18.51 27.12 35.14
C THR A 220 18.60 25.82 35.94
N ALA A 221 17.47 25.12 36.11
CA ALA A 221 17.41 23.82 36.77
C ALA A 221 18.02 22.68 35.94
N ILE A 222 18.22 22.90 34.63
CA ILE A 222 18.78 21.91 33.73
C ILE A 222 20.32 21.99 33.76
N THR A 223 20.96 20.95 34.30
CA THR A 223 22.43 20.75 34.30
C THR A 223 22.95 20.31 32.92
N VAL A 224 22.73 21.13 31.89
CA VAL A 224 23.17 20.87 30.52
C VAL A 224 24.12 21.96 30.07
N THR A 225 25.26 21.57 29.52
CA THR A 225 26.28 22.49 29.00
C THR A 225 25.79 23.22 27.75
N GLU A 226 26.27 24.43 27.50
CA GLU A 226 25.93 25.18 26.27
C GLU A 226 26.28 24.41 24.99
N ARG A 227 27.34 23.59 25.04
CA ARG A 227 27.70 22.69 23.93
C ARG A 227 26.59 21.68 23.63
N GLN A 228 26.06 21.01 24.65
CA GLN A 228 24.99 20.03 24.50
C GLN A 228 23.68 20.68 24.02
N LYS A 229 23.36 21.89 24.49
CA LYS A 229 22.21 22.65 23.96
C LYS A 229 22.36 22.93 22.47
N LEU A 230 23.55 23.34 22.05
CA LEU A 230 23.82 23.65 20.64
C LEU A 230 23.82 22.39 19.75
N GLU A 231 24.31 21.26 20.28
CA GLU A 231 24.24 19.94 19.64
C GLU A 231 22.79 19.48 19.47
N PHE A 232 21.97 19.56 20.51
CA PHE A 232 20.53 19.27 20.42
C PHE A 232 19.82 20.13 19.36
N ILE A 233 20.08 21.44 19.33
CA ILE A 233 19.52 22.33 18.31
C ILE A 233 19.98 21.93 16.89
N HIS A 234 21.22 21.47 16.75
CA HIS A 234 21.72 20.94 15.49
C HIS A 234 20.98 19.66 15.06
N GLU A 235 20.72 18.75 16.00
CA GLU A 235 19.93 17.53 15.78
C GLU A 235 18.48 17.87 15.37
N CYS A 236 17.82 18.82 16.04
CA CYS A 236 16.50 19.31 15.62
C CYS A 236 16.51 19.83 14.18
N ARG A 237 17.56 20.57 13.78
CA ARG A 237 17.73 21.00 12.38
C ARG A 237 17.84 19.80 11.44
N SER A 238 18.65 18.82 11.81
CA SER A 238 18.90 17.62 11.01
C SER A 238 17.59 16.83 10.79
N MET A 239 16.80 16.67 11.84
CA MET A 239 15.48 16.06 11.77
C MET A 239 14.54 16.84 10.84
N LEU A 240 14.40 18.16 11.02
CA LEU A 240 13.53 18.99 10.17
C LEU A 240 13.94 18.93 8.70
N THR A 241 15.23 19.09 8.41
CA THR A 241 15.76 19.04 7.03
C THR A 241 15.57 17.66 6.39
N THR A 242 15.73 16.58 7.16
CA THR A 242 15.47 15.20 6.71
C THR A 242 13.99 14.98 6.41
N MET A 243 13.10 15.44 7.30
CA MET A 243 11.64 15.36 7.12
C MET A 243 11.19 16.12 5.87
N ILE A 244 11.67 17.37 5.71
CA ILE A 244 11.40 18.18 4.52
C ILE A 244 11.90 17.49 3.26
N ALA A 245 13.13 16.94 3.27
CA ALA A 245 13.68 16.23 2.13
C ALA A 245 12.83 15.00 1.75
N LYS A 246 12.31 14.26 2.73
CA LYS A 246 11.41 13.13 2.51
C LYS A 246 10.05 13.54 1.95
N LEU A 247 9.46 14.62 2.50
CA LEU A 247 8.24 15.20 1.96
C LEU A 247 8.44 15.70 0.52
N GLN A 248 9.56 16.35 0.22
CA GLN A 248 9.91 16.78 -1.14
C GLN A 248 10.14 15.57 -2.07
N GLU A 249 10.76 14.49 -1.61
CA GLU A 249 11.02 13.26 -2.39
C GLU A 249 9.72 12.61 -2.88
N LYS A 250 8.72 12.46 -2.00
CA LYS A 250 7.45 11.77 -2.29
C LYS A 250 6.25 12.70 -2.46
N SER A 251 6.49 14.01 -2.64
CA SER A 251 5.42 15.00 -2.62
C SER A 251 4.39 14.81 -3.75
N PRO A 252 3.08 14.79 -3.43
CA PRO A 252 2.00 14.92 -4.40
C PRO A 252 2.08 16.22 -5.23
N LEU A 253 2.77 17.26 -4.74
CA LEU A 253 2.95 18.52 -5.47
C LEU A 253 3.72 18.37 -6.79
N LYS A 254 4.45 17.25 -6.98
CA LYS A 254 5.09 16.91 -8.26
C LYS A 254 4.08 16.55 -9.34
N GLN A 255 2.90 16.08 -8.95
CA GLN A 255 1.90 15.56 -9.86
C GLN A 255 1.01 16.68 -10.37
N LYS A 256 0.93 16.83 -11.69
CA LYS A 256 0.06 17.81 -12.34
C LYS A 256 -1.42 17.54 -12.03
N ALA A 257 -1.82 16.28 -11.97
CA ALA A 257 -3.17 15.86 -11.61
C ALA A 257 -3.60 16.41 -10.24
N VAL A 258 -2.76 16.32 -9.20
CA VAL A 258 -3.06 16.84 -7.85
C VAL A 258 -3.26 18.35 -7.87
N ARG A 259 -2.44 19.08 -8.63
CA ARG A 259 -2.65 20.52 -8.85
C ARG A 259 -3.95 20.79 -9.62
N GLY A 260 -4.27 19.97 -10.60
CA GLY A 260 -5.53 20.06 -11.35
C GLY A 260 -6.74 19.88 -10.44
N LEU A 261 -6.73 18.84 -9.60
CA LEU A 261 -7.80 18.49 -8.65
C LEU A 261 -8.17 19.64 -7.70
N SER A 262 -7.19 20.49 -7.34
CA SER A 262 -7.46 21.67 -6.51
C SER A 262 -8.32 22.75 -7.18
N SER A 263 -8.68 22.59 -8.46
CA SER A 263 -9.76 23.39 -9.05
C SER A 263 -11.11 23.09 -8.42
N LEU A 264 -11.30 21.91 -7.83
CA LEU A 264 -12.53 21.52 -7.14
C LEU A 264 -12.56 21.95 -5.67
N ASP A 265 -11.56 22.71 -5.22
CA ASP A 265 -11.57 23.30 -3.88
C ASP A 265 -12.48 24.54 -3.88
N PRO A 266 -13.54 24.58 -3.05
CA PRO A 266 -14.42 25.74 -2.92
C PRO A 266 -13.69 27.06 -2.68
N CYS A 267 -12.62 27.04 -1.87
CA CYS A 267 -11.83 28.24 -1.58
C CYS A 267 -11.16 28.77 -2.86
N VAL A 268 -10.66 27.89 -3.73
CA VAL A 268 -10.01 28.28 -4.98
C VAL A 268 -11.04 28.85 -5.96
N ILE A 269 -12.23 28.24 -6.05
CA ILE A 269 -13.32 28.71 -6.91
C ILE A 269 -13.82 30.08 -6.48
N GLN A 270 -14.07 30.27 -5.18
CA GLN A 270 -14.65 31.51 -4.65
C GLN A 270 -13.67 32.70 -4.66
N HIS A 271 -12.39 32.47 -4.40
CA HIS A 271 -11.41 33.54 -4.25
C HIS A 271 -10.51 33.73 -5.48
N SER A 272 -10.42 32.75 -6.37
CA SER A 272 -9.52 32.79 -7.53
C SER A 272 -10.09 32.00 -8.73
N PRO A 273 -11.26 32.39 -9.27
CA PRO A 273 -11.96 31.62 -10.30
C PRO A 273 -11.12 31.42 -11.58
N GLN A 274 -10.29 32.39 -11.98
CA GLN A 274 -9.42 32.24 -13.15
C GLN A 274 -8.33 31.18 -12.90
N LEU A 275 -7.82 31.08 -11.68
CA LEU A 275 -6.88 30.03 -11.29
C LEU A 275 -7.57 28.66 -11.27
N ALA A 276 -8.80 28.60 -10.75
CA ALA A 276 -9.62 27.39 -10.75
C ALA A 276 -9.84 26.86 -12.18
N GLN A 277 -10.25 27.73 -13.12
CA GLN A 277 -10.44 27.41 -14.54
C GLN A 277 -9.16 26.90 -15.20
N LYS A 278 -8.02 27.55 -14.92
CA LYS A 278 -6.72 27.11 -15.44
C LYS A 278 -6.33 25.72 -14.91
N ARG A 279 -6.52 25.48 -13.61
CA ARG A 279 -6.24 24.19 -12.97
C ARG A 279 -7.17 23.09 -13.48
N PHE A 280 -8.45 23.39 -13.67
CA PHE A 280 -9.41 22.44 -14.24
C PHE A 280 -9.06 22.06 -15.68
N SER A 281 -8.57 23.01 -16.48
CA SER A 281 -8.08 22.70 -17.84
C SER A 281 -6.92 21.69 -17.80
N PHE A 282 -5.96 21.86 -16.88
CA PHE A 282 -4.90 20.87 -16.68
C PHE A 282 -5.43 19.53 -16.19
N LEU A 283 -6.45 19.53 -15.33
CA LEU A 283 -7.08 18.29 -14.86
C LEU A 283 -7.68 17.49 -16.02
N LEU A 284 -8.40 18.16 -16.92
CA LEU A 284 -8.99 17.52 -18.10
C LEU A 284 -7.91 16.96 -19.04
N GLU A 285 -6.80 17.68 -19.26
CA GLU A 285 -5.67 17.18 -20.03
C GLU A 285 -5.08 15.90 -19.41
N GLU A 286 -4.86 15.87 -18.09
CA GLU A 286 -4.31 14.70 -17.41
C GLU A 286 -5.27 13.50 -17.43
N LEU A 287 -6.58 13.73 -17.27
CA LEU A 287 -7.59 12.67 -17.37
C LEU A 287 -7.72 12.11 -18.79
N ASN A 288 -7.60 12.97 -19.80
CA ASN A 288 -7.64 12.56 -21.21
C ASN A 288 -6.38 11.79 -21.61
N HIS A 289 -5.18 12.26 -21.22
CA HIS A 289 -3.93 11.51 -21.44
C HIS A 289 -3.96 10.12 -20.79
N ALA A 290 -4.66 9.96 -19.66
CA ALA A 290 -4.86 8.68 -19.00
C ALA A 290 -5.96 7.82 -19.65
N ASN A 291 -6.59 8.28 -20.75
CA ASN A 291 -7.74 7.67 -21.41
C ASN A 291 -8.94 7.42 -20.48
N ILE A 292 -9.10 8.25 -19.44
CA ILE A 292 -10.22 8.15 -18.49
C ILE A 292 -11.46 8.90 -19.04
N ILE A 293 -11.22 9.99 -19.78
CA ILE A 293 -12.26 10.78 -20.46
C ILE A 293 -11.89 10.98 -21.93
N ASN A 294 -12.87 11.22 -22.79
CA ASN A 294 -12.65 11.55 -24.20
C ASN A 294 -12.69 13.07 -24.45
N ASP A 295 -12.26 13.48 -25.65
CA ASP A 295 -12.18 14.90 -26.05
C ASP A 295 -13.52 15.64 -25.94
N VAL A 296 -14.62 14.96 -26.31
CA VAL A 296 -15.96 15.55 -26.30
C VAL A 296 -16.42 15.85 -24.87
N LEU A 297 -16.23 14.89 -23.97
CA LEU A 297 -16.54 15.05 -22.55
C LEU A 297 -15.67 16.15 -21.93
N ALA A 298 -14.38 16.19 -22.25
CA ALA A 298 -13.46 17.20 -21.76
C ALA A 298 -13.86 18.63 -22.20
N GLU A 299 -14.13 18.85 -23.49
CA GLU A 299 -14.48 20.16 -24.02
C GLU A 299 -15.83 20.67 -23.47
N ASN A 300 -16.81 19.78 -23.32
CA ASN A 300 -18.09 20.13 -22.73
C ASN A 300 -17.96 20.45 -21.23
N ALA A 301 -17.29 19.59 -20.46
CA ALA A 301 -17.06 19.81 -19.04
C ALA A 301 -16.31 21.13 -18.79
N LYS A 302 -15.34 21.49 -19.65
CA LYS A 302 -14.62 22.76 -19.58
C LYS A 302 -15.54 23.97 -19.72
N LYS A 303 -16.48 23.94 -20.67
CA LYS A 303 -17.46 25.01 -20.90
C LYS A 303 -18.42 25.13 -19.72
N GLU A 304 -18.92 24.00 -19.23
CA GLU A 304 -19.83 23.95 -18.07
C GLU A 304 -19.13 24.46 -16.80
N TYR A 305 -17.87 24.10 -16.59
CA TYR A 305 -17.07 24.59 -15.47
C TYR A 305 -16.76 26.08 -15.56
N LEU A 306 -16.50 26.62 -16.76
CA LEU A 306 -16.34 28.05 -16.97
C LEU A 306 -17.62 28.80 -16.53
N HIS A 307 -18.79 28.30 -16.91
CA HIS A 307 -20.06 28.86 -16.45
C HIS A 307 -20.19 28.79 -14.93
N PHE A 308 -19.90 27.62 -14.33
CA PHE A 308 -19.95 27.41 -12.88
C PHE A 308 -19.05 28.38 -12.10
N CYS A 309 -17.80 28.58 -12.52
CA CYS A 309 -16.88 29.52 -11.87
C CYS A 309 -17.28 30.99 -12.03
N ASN A 310 -18.14 31.31 -12.99
CA ASN A 310 -18.61 32.68 -13.25
C ASN A 310 -19.99 32.97 -12.65
N LEU A 311 -20.56 32.03 -11.87
CA LEU A 311 -21.74 32.30 -11.06
C LEU A 311 -21.51 33.47 -10.11
N LYS A 312 -22.58 34.16 -9.70
CA LYS A 312 -22.45 35.30 -8.78
C LYS A 312 -21.84 34.82 -7.46
N LYS A 313 -21.05 35.68 -6.84
CA LYS A 313 -20.41 35.39 -5.55
C LYS A 313 -21.41 34.94 -4.49
N SER A 314 -22.60 35.54 -4.45
CA SER A 314 -23.69 35.15 -3.54
C SER A 314 -24.18 33.72 -3.80
N GLU A 315 -24.28 33.29 -5.05
CA GLU A 315 -24.71 31.93 -5.42
C GLU A 315 -23.66 30.91 -5.01
N LEU A 316 -22.37 31.19 -5.31
CA LEU A 316 -21.27 30.33 -4.87
C LEU A 316 -21.13 30.29 -3.35
N GLN A 317 -21.45 31.38 -2.64
CA GLN A 317 -21.48 31.41 -1.19
C GLN A 317 -22.59 30.52 -0.63
N GLU A 318 -23.78 30.52 -1.20
CA GLU A 318 -24.85 29.62 -0.77
C GLU A 318 -24.54 28.16 -1.09
N ILE A 319 -24.02 27.85 -2.29
CA ILE A 319 -23.64 26.48 -2.69
C ILE A 319 -22.60 25.91 -1.71
N PHE A 320 -21.56 26.69 -1.40
CA PHE A 320 -20.47 26.25 -0.53
C PHE A 320 -20.65 26.67 0.93
N ARG A 321 -21.82 27.19 1.31
CA ARG A 321 -22.15 27.50 2.71
C ARG A 321 -21.96 26.30 3.65
N PRO A 322 -22.29 25.05 3.26
CA PRO A 322 -22.04 23.88 4.09
C PRO A 322 -20.54 23.56 4.26
N CYS A 323 -19.67 24.14 3.44
CA CYS A 323 -18.23 23.94 3.48
C CYS A 323 -17.61 24.88 4.54
N ASP A 324 -17.93 24.67 5.81
CA ASP A 324 -17.17 25.29 6.89
C ASP A 324 -15.83 24.54 7.04
N GLN A 325 -14.72 25.27 7.16
CA GLN A 325 -13.38 24.69 7.32
C GLN A 325 -13.22 23.89 8.63
N PHE A 326 -14.22 23.96 9.51
CA PHE A 326 -14.25 23.32 10.83
C PHE A 326 -15.46 22.39 11.03
N SER A 327 -16.39 22.30 10.07
CA SER A 327 -17.53 21.38 10.16
C SER A 327 -17.33 20.21 9.21
N ASP A 328 -17.01 19.06 9.81
CA ASP A 328 -17.02 17.77 9.13
C ASP A 328 -18.45 17.21 8.97
N GLU A 329 -19.47 18.04 8.72
CA GLU A 329 -20.82 17.53 8.51
C GLU A 329 -21.05 17.10 7.05
N VAL A 330 -20.65 17.90 6.06
CA VAL A 330 -21.01 17.65 4.64
C VAL A 330 -19.78 17.49 3.75
N GLY A 331 -19.71 16.41 2.97
CA GLY A 331 -18.63 16.15 2.00
C GLY A 331 -18.82 16.91 0.68
N LEU A 332 -17.73 17.11 -0.07
CA LEU A 332 -17.79 17.76 -1.38
C LEU A 332 -18.65 17.02 -2.39
N ASP A 333 -18.73 15.70 -2.30
CA ASP A 333 -19.62 14.84 -3.07
C ASP A 333 -21.09 15.21 -2.86
N THR A 334 -21.52 15.40 -1.61
CA THR A 334 -22.88 15.85 -1.31
C THR A 334 -23.13 17.27 -1.80
N ILE A 335 -22.17 18.18 -1.62
CA ILE A 335 -22.30 19.59 -2.05
C ILE A 335 -22.42 19.68 -3.57
N TYR A 336 -21.46 19.12 -4.30
CA TYR A 336 -21.50 19.11 -5.77
C TYR A 336 -22.70 18.31 -6.28
N GLY A 337 -23.01 17.18 -5.65
CA GLY A 337 -24.15 16.35 -6.01
C GLY A 337 -25.48 17.10 -5.90
N SER A 338 -25.69 17.86 -4.83
CA SER A 338 -26.91 18.64 -4.60
C SER A 338 -27.19 19.71 -5.66
N PHE A 339 -26.13 20.21 -6.30
CA PHE A 339 -26.24 21.29 -7.29
C PHE A 339 -26.12 20.79 -8.74
N LEU A 340 -25.36 19.72 -9.00
CA LEU A 340 -25.04 19.28 -10.37
C LEU A 340 -25.86 18.07 -10.82
N ILE A 341 -26.40 17.25 -9.92
CA ILE A 341 -27.17 16.05 -10.29
C ILE A 341 -28.50 16.47 -10.91
N GLY A 342 -28.81 15.94 -12.09
CA GLY A 342 -30.07 16.18 -12.79
C GLY A 342 -30.10 17.48 -13.61
N GLU A 343 -29.11 18.36 -13.43
CA GLU A 343 -28.99 19.60 -14.18
C GLU A 343 -28.42 19.37 -15.58
N ALA A 344 -29.22 19.62 -16.62
CA ALA A 344 -28.82 19.42 -18.01
C ALA A 344 -27.59 20.26 -18.39
N ASN A 345 -27.44 21.43 -17.78
CA ASN A 345 -26.33 22.37 -18.03
C ASN A 345 -25.01 21.96 -17.38
N TYR A 346 -25.00 20.93 -16.52
CA TYR A 346 -23.81 20.50 -15.78
C TYR A 346 -23.55 18.99 -15.86
N LYS A 347 -24.17 18.31 -16.83
CA LYS A 347 -24.10 16.86 -16.98
C LYS A 347 -22.65 16.37 -17.13
N HIS A 348 -21.87 17.02 -17.99
CA HIS A 348 -20.50 16.60 -18.32
C HIS A 348 -19.54 16.96 -17.19
N LEU A 349 -19.74 18.12 -16.58
CA LEU A 349 -19.00 18.55 -15.40
C LEU A 349 -19.19 17.57 -14.24
N TRP A 350 -20.42 17.15 -13.97
CA TRP A 350 -20.70 16.16 -12.93
C TRP A 350 -20.00 14.83 -13.19
N GLU A 351 -19.98 14.37 -14.45
CA GLU A 351 -19.28 13.13 -14.82
C GLU A 351 -17.79 13.19 -14.50
N VAL A 352 -17.12 14.31 -14.81
CA VAL A 352 -15.71 14.54 -14.47
C VAL A 352 -15.50 14.66 -12.97
N ILE A 353 -16.36 15.40 -12.26
CA ILE A 353 -16.23 15.58 -10.81
C ILE A 353 -16.35 14.25 -10.08
N LYS A 354 -17.29 13.37 -10.47
CA LYS A 354 -17.39 12.03 -9.89
C LYS A 354 -16.09 11.25 -9.98
N ILE A 355 -15.45 11.24 -11.17
CA ILE A 355 -14.15 10.57 -11.37
C ILE A 355 -13.11 11.12 -10.39
N CYS A 356 -13.12 12.42 -10.13
CA CYS A 356 -12.15 13.07 -9.26
C CYS A 356 -12.39 12.80 -7.76
N LEU A 357 -13.66 12.77 -7.34
CA LEU A 357 -14.02 12.61 -5.92
C LEU A 357 -13.90 11.15 -5.44
N VAL A 358 -13.87 10.17 -6.35
CA VAL A 358 -13.61 8.75 -5.98
C VAL A 358 -12.13 8.41 -5.86
N LEU A 359 -11.23 9.34 -6.19
CA LEU A 359 -9.79 9.10 -6.05
C LEU A 359 -9.41 8.97 -4.57
N SER A 360 -8.60 7.97 -4.26
CA SER A 360 -8.04 7.78 -2.92
C SER A 360 -7.09 8.93 -2.56
N HIS A 361 -7.24 9.47 -1.36
CA HIS A 361 -6.46 10.59 -0.82
C HIS A 361 -5.66 10.23 0.43
N GLY A 362 -5.75 8.98 0.89
CA GLY A 362 -5.13 8.53 2.14
C GLY A 362 -5.39 7.04 2.39
N ASN A 363 -4.75 6.51 3.43
CA ASN A 363 -4.84 5.09 3.77
C ASN A 363 -6.08 4.73 4.59
N ALA A 364 -6.82 5.70 5.12
CA ALA A 364 -7.94 5.45 6.03
C ALA A 364 -8.99 4.49 5.45
N THR A 365 -9.38 4.66 4.18
CA THR A 365 -10.30 3.74 3.51
C THR A 365 -9.73 2.34 3.37
N VAL A 366 -8.43 2.23 3.06
CA VAL A 366 -7.73 0.95 2.88
C VAL A 366 -7.58 0.21 4.22
N GLU A 367 -7.15 0.93 5.26
CA GLU A 367 -7.02 0.43 6.63
C GLU A 367 -8.37 0.05 7.23
N GLY A 368 -9.40 0.86 6.99
CA GLY A 368 -10.79 0.51 7.31
C GLY A 368 -11.22 -0.78 6.62
N GLY A 369 -10.88 -0.95 5.33
CA GLY A 369 -11.10 -2.19 4.59
C GLY A 369 -10.40 -3.39 5.22
N PHE A 370 -9.14 -3.24 5.67
CA PHE A 370 -8.43 -4.32 6.38
C PHE A 370 -9.07 -4.65 7.72
N SER A 371 -9.52 -3.66 8.48
CA SER A 371 -10.20 -3.87 9.76
C SER A 371 -11.49 -4.66 9.58
N VAL A 372 -12.30 -4.31 8.57
CA VAL A 372 -13.52 -5.09 8.29
C VAL A 372 -13.19 -6.46 7.71
N ASN A 373 -12.18 -6.58 6.85
CA ASN A 373 -11.75 -7.89 6.39
C ASN A 373 -11.31 -8.77 7.57
N LYS A 374 -10.59 -8.22 8.55
CA LYS A 374 -10.18 -8.93 9.76
C LYS A 374 -11.36 -9.46 10.55
N SER A 375 -12.48 -8.73 10.65
CA SER A 375 -13.68 -9.21 11.34
C SER A 375 -14.46 -10.27 10.55
N LEU A 376 -14.30 -10.33 9.23
CA LEU A 376 -14.93 -11.32 8.36
C LEU A 376 -14.11 -12.62 8.23
N LEU A 377 -12.80 -12.57 8.48
CA LEU A 377 -11.92 -13.72 8.27
C LEU A 377 -12.23 -14.88 9.24
N VAL A 378 -12.34 -16.07 8.66
CA VAL A 378 -12.42 -17.36 9.35
C VAL A 378 -11.27 -18.25 8.86
N GLU A 379 -10.84 -19.19 9.70
CA GLU A 379 -9.82 -20.17 9.34
C GLU A 379 -10.15 -20.90 8.02
N ASN A 380 -9.10 -21.20 7.23
CA ASN A 380 -9.20 -21.96 5.98
C ASN A 380 -10.08 -21.32 4.88
N MET A 381 -10.27 -20.00 4.89
CA MET A 381 -10.94 -19.30 3.80
C MET A 381 -10.03 -19.10 2.58
N HIS A 382 -10.60 -19.35 1.40
CA HIS A 382 -10.00 -18.94 0.13
C HIS A 382 -10.34 -17.47 -0.20
N GLU A 383 -9.48 -16.81 -0.97
CA GLU A 383 -9.66 -15.43 -1.44
C GLU A 383 -11.06 -15.16 -2.01
N LYS A 384 -11.58 -16.08 -2.84
CA LYS A 384 -12.94 -15.96 -3.42
C LYS A 384 -14.03 -15.89 -2.36
N THR A 385 -13.87 -16.61 -1.25
CA THR A 385 -14.82 -16.60 -0.13
C THR A 385 -14.75 -15.28 0.62
N VAL A 386 -13.54 -14.73 0.82
CA VAL A 386 -13.34 -13.41 1.44
C VAL A 386 -14.03 -12.33 0.61
N ILE A 387 -13.79 -12.33 -0.71
CA ILE A 387 -14.43 -11.38 -1.64
C ILE A 387 -15.96 -11.52 -1.59
N ALA A 388 -16.49 -12.75 -1.62
CA ALA A 388 -17.93 -12.98 -1.57
C ALA A 388 -18.56 -12.50 -0.24
N GLN A 389 -17.92 -12.77 0.90
CA GLN A 389 -18.37 -12.27 2.20
C GLN A 389 -18.30 -10.75 2.28
N ARG A 390 -17.26 -10.14 1.71
CA ARG A 390 -17.12 -8.68 1.67
C ARG A 390 -18.25 -8.02 0.89
N HIS A 391 -18.61 -8.57 -0.27
CA HIS A 391 -19.77 -8.11 -1.03
C HIS A 391 -21.08 -8.19 -0.23
N ILE A 392 -21.29 -9.30 0.48
CA ILE A 392 -22.48 -9.48 1.32
C ILE A 392 -22.50 -8.45 2.47
N HIS A 393 -21.36 -8.26 3.13
CA HIS A 393 -21.21 -7.27 4.20
C HIS A 393 -21.55 -5.85 3.69
N ASP A 394 -20.98 -5.46 2.55
CA ASP A 394 -21.17 -4.11 2.01
C ASP A 394 -22.62 -3.87 1.57
N GLU A 395 -23.28 -4.86 0.96
CA GLU A 395 -24.71 -4.80 0.62
C GLU A 395 -25.61 -4.69 1.86
N ILE A 396 -25.31 -5.45 2.92
CA ILE A 396 -26.04 -5.34 4.20
C ILE A 396 -25.89 -3.94 4.78
N GLN A 397 -24.68 -3.39 4.74
CA GLN A 397 -24.38 -2.06 5.26
C GLN A 397 -25.09 -0.98 4.46
N GLU A 398 -25.09 -1.07 3.13
CA GLU A 398 -25.78 -0.15 2.22
C GLU A 398 -27.30 -0.19 2.42
N ALA A 399 -27.88 -1.37 2.65
CA ALA A 399 -29.29 -1.51 2.99
C ALA A 399 -29.65 -0.88 4.37
N GLY A 400 -28.68 -0.51 5.20
CA GLY A 400 -28.92 -0.03 6.56
C GLY A 400 -29.20 -1.17 7.55
N GLY A 401 -28.70 -2.37 7.24
CA GLY A 401 -28.79 -3.55 8.08
C GLY A 401 -29.65 -4.67 7.50
N ILE A 402 -29.55 -5.85 8.12
CA ILE A 402 -30.10 -7.11 7.61
C ILE A 402 -31.62 -7.06 7.42
N LYS A 403 -32.33 -6.27 8.24
CA LYS A 403 -33.79 -6.17 8.21
C LYS A 403 -34.33 -5.46 6.97
N ASN A 404 -33.51 -4.62 6.33
CA ASN A 404 -33.93 -3.80 5.19
C ASN A 404 -33.66 -4.47 3.85
N ILE A 405 -33.06 -5.66 3.86
CA ILE A 405 -32.70 -6.37 2.64
C ILE A 405 -33.94 -7.01 2.04
N HIS A 406 -34.27 -6.58 0.82
CA HIS A 406 -35.36 -7.18 0.08
C HIS A 406 -34.93 -8.53 -0.52
N ILE A 407 -35.49 -9.63 0.00
CA ILE A 407 -35.22 -10.98 -0.51
C ILE A 407 -35.95 -11.18 -1.83
N SER A 408 -35.22 -11.04 -2.94
CA SER A 408 -35.77 -11.23 -4.27
C SER A 408 -35.98 -12.72 -4.61
N LYS A 409 -36.95 -13.00 -5.50
CA LYS A 409 -37.15 -14.36 -6.05
C LYS A 409 -35.88 -14.93 -6.68
N LYS A 410 -35.08 -14.08 -7.34
CA LYS A 410 -33.79 -14.48 -7.93
C LYS A 410 -32.82 -15.00 -6.88
N MET A 411 -32.76 -14.37 -5.69
CA MET A 411 -31.91 -14.84 -4.59
C MET A 411 -32.37 -16.21 -4.09
N LEU A 412 -33.69 -16.41 -3.94
CA LEU A 412 -34.24 -17.71 -3.52
C LEU A 412 -33.93 -18.83 -4.52
N ASP A 413 -34.10 -18.56 -5.81
CA ASP A 413 -33.76 -19.51 -6.87
C ASP A 413 -32.24 -19.77 -6.94
N TYR A 414 -31.43 -18.74 -6.65
CA TYR A 414 -29.99 -18.91 -6.49
C TYR A 414 -29.70 -19.86 -5.33
N VAL A 415 -30.21 -19.62 -4.13
CA VAL A 415 -29.96 -20.49 -2.97
C VAL A 415 -30.38 -21.95 -3.24
N ARG A 416 -31.54 -22.18 -3.87
CA ARG A 416 -32.00 -23.53 -4.24
C ARG A 416 -31.00 -24.28 -5.13
N GLY A 417 -30.34 -23.59 -6.04
CA GLY A 417 -29.32 -24.17 -6.94
C GLY A 417 -27.90 -24.24 -6.36
N ALA A 418 -27.66 -23.76 -5.14
CA ALA A 418 -26.31 -23.58 -4.61
C ALA A 418 -25.51 -24.90 -4.51
N ARG A 419 -26.15 -25.97 -4.04
CA ARG A 419 -25.49 -27.29 -3.91
C ARG A 419 -25.05 -27.85 -5.26
N LYS A 420 -25.88 -27.70 -6.30
CA LYS A 420 -25.55 -28.15 -7.66
C LYS A 420 -24.34 -27.39 -8.20
N ARG A 421 -24.35 -26.06 -8.12
CA ARG A 421 -23.22 -25.21 -8.56
C ARG A 421 -21.94 -25.49 -7.79
N TYR A 422 -22.03 -25.81 -6.50
CA TYR A 422 -20.87 -26.21 -5.72
C TYR A 422 -20.24 -27.51 -6.23
N HIS A 423 -21.05 -28.53 -6.57
CA HIS A 423 -20.53 -29.78 -7.14
C HIS A 423 -19.90 -29.57 -8.52
N GLU A 424 -20.56 -28.77 -9.38
CA GLU A 424 -20.01 -28.38 -10.68
C GLU A 424 -18.65 -27.66 -10.53
N TYR A 425 -18.53 -26.77 -9.54
CA TYR A 425 -17.27 -26.09 -9.22
C TYR A 425 -16.18 -27.06 -8.76
N LEU A 426 -16.51 -28.06 -7.92
CA LEU A 426 -15.55 -29.06 -7.46
C LEU A 426 -15.03 -29.93 -8.61
N GLU A 427 -15.91 -30.37 -9.52
CA GLU A 427 -15.51 -31.12 -10.71
C GLU A 427 -14.62 -30.30 -11.62
N MET A 428 -14.96 -29.03 -11.87
CA MET A 428 -14.13 -28.10 -12.64
C MET A 428 -12.75 -27.94 -11.98
N LYS A 429 -12.69 -27.79 -10.65
CA LYS A 429 -11.42 -27.68 -9.91
C LYS A 429 -10.55 -28.93 -10.01
N LYS A 430 -11.18 -30.11 -10.02
CA LYS A 430 -10.50 -31.39 -10.20
C LYS A 430 -9.90 -31.49 -11.61
N GLN A 431 -10.65 -31.07 -12.62
CA GLN A 431 -10.17 -31.02 -14.02
C GLN A 431 -9.02 -30.03 -14.18
N GLU A 432 -9.16 -28.79 -13.68
CA GLU A 432 -8.10 -27.78 -13.72
C GLU A 432 -6.80 -28.27 -13.07
N LYS A 433 -6.89 -28.99 -11.94
CA LYS A 433 -5.72 -29.54 -11.25
C LYS A 433 -5.06 -30.63 -12.10
N SER A 434 -5.85 -31.56 -12.64
CA SER A 434 -5.35 -32.62 -13.53
C SER A 434 -4.64 -32.05 -14.76
N GLU A 435 -5.22 -31.03 -15.39
CA GLU A 435 -4.59 -30.35 -16.54
C GLU A 435 -3.30 -29.62 -16.16
N LYS A 436 -3.27 -28.93 -15.02
CA LYS A 436 -2.05 -28.27 -14.54
C LYS A 436 -0.96 -29.29 -14.24
N ASP A 437 -1.29 -30.43 -13.65
CA ASP A 437 -0.33 -31.49 -13.35
C ASP A 437 0.21 -32.11 -14.65
N LYS A 438 -0.65 -32.33 -15.65
CA LYS A 438 -0.22 -32.77 -17.00
C LYS A 438 0.72 -31.77 -17.66
N LYS A 439 0.34 -30.48 -17.70
CA LYS A 439 1.18 -29.40 -18.26
C LYS A 439 2.52 -29.28 -17.54
N LYS A 440 2.54 -29.43 -16.20
CA LYS A 440 3.76 -29.39 -15.40
C LYS A 440 4.66 -30.59 -15.69
N ALA A 441 4.09 -31.78 -15.87
CA ALA A 441 4.84 -32.97 -16.25
C ALA A 441 5.43 -32.85 -17.66
N GLU A 442 4.65 -32.31 -18.61
CA GLU A 442 5.11 -32.06 -19.98
C GLU A 442 6.22 -30.99 -20.03
N LYS A 443 6.05 -29.88 -19.31
CA LYS A 443 7.10 -28.85 -19.18
C LYS A 443 8.40 -29.45 -18.64
N ARG A 444 8.34 -30.30 -17.61
CA ARG A 444 9.54 -30.99 -17.08
C ARG A 444 10.20 -31.89 -18.11
N LYS A 445 9.43 -32.57 -18.97
CA LYS A 445 10.00 -33.40 -20.05
C LYS A 445 10.70 -32.53 -21.10
N LEU A 446 10.08 -31.42 -21.49
CA LEU A 446 10.68 -30.46 -22.42
C LEU A 446 11.94 -29.82 -21.84
N ASP A 447 11.92 -29.40 -20.57
CA ASP A 447 13.10 -28.83 -19.90
C ASP A 447 14.29 -29.81 -19.89
N ILE A 448 14.03 -31.11 -19.69
CA ILE A 448 15.06 -32.16 -19.77
C ILE A 448 15.60 -32.27 -21.21
N GLN A 449 14.71 -32.35 -22.21
CA GLN A 449 15.12 -32.44 -23.62
C GLN A 449 15.92 -31.23 -24.08
N VAL A 450 15.53 -30.01 -23.68
CA VAL A 450 16.27 -28.78 -23.98
C VAL A 450 17.67 -28.87 -23.39
N LYS A 451 17.80 -29.26 -22.12
CA LYS A 451 19.09 -29.38 -21.45
C LYS A 451 20.00 -30.42 -22.10
N ASP A 452 19.43 -31.55 -22.52
CA ASP A 452 20.17 -32.61 -23.21
C ASP A 452 20.69 -32.13 -24.58
N LEU A 453 19.83 -31.47 -25.37
CA LEU A 453 20.21 -30.91 -26.67
C LEU A 453 21.21 -29.74 -26.56
N GLU A 454 21.09 -28.89 -25.54
CA GLU A 454 22.09 -27.85 -25.27
C GLU A 454 23.45 -28.45 -24.90
N GLY A 455 23.44 -29.53 -24.12
CA GLY A 455 24.63 -30.30 -23.79
C GLY A 455 25.29 -30.91 -25.03
N GLU A 456 24.49 -31.49 -25.93
CA GLU A 456 24.97 -32.05 -27.19
C GLU A 456 25.52 -30.96 -28.12
N ARG A 457 24.82 -29.83 -28.25
CA ARG A 457 25.28 -28.66 -29.01
C ARG A 457 26.65 -28.18 -28.52
N LYS A 458 26.83 -28.08 -27.20
CA LYS A 458 28.10 -27.65 -26.60
C LYS A 458 29.24 -28.63 -26.91
N LYS A 459 28.99 -29.94 -26.82
CA LYS A 459 29.97 -30.97 -27.19
C LYS A 459 30.34 -30.88 -28.67
N LEU A 460 29.35 -30.72 -29.55
CA LEU A 460 29.58 -30.56 -30.99
C LEU A 460 30.42 -29.32 -31.29
N MET A 461 30.11 -28.19 -30.63
CA MET A 461 30.82 -26.92 -30.80
C MET A 461 32.31 -27.03 -30.38
N MET A 462 32.59 -27.69 -29.25
CA MET A 462 33.97 -27.95 -28.82
C MET A 462 34.71 -28.82 -29.85
N ALA A 463 34.10 -29.91 -30.31
CA ALA A 463 34.70 -30.79 -31.31
C ALA A 463 34.96 -30.10 -32.66
N THR A 464 34.10 -29.15 -33.08
CA THR A 464 34.33 -28.35 -34.28
C THR A 464 35.47 -27.34 -34.10
N GLU A 465 35.61 -26.74 -32.91
CA GLU A 465 36.71 -25.80 -32.64
C GLU A 465 38.06 -26.54 -32.60
N GLU A 466 38.13 -27.71 -31.96
CA GLU A 466 39.34 -28.55 -31.97
C GLU A 466 39.78 -28.91 -33.40
N LYS A 467 38.82 -29.27 -34.27
CA LYS A 467 39.10 -29.53 -35.69
C LYS A 467 39.57 -28.28 -36.43
N ARG A 468 38.98 -27.13 -36.13
CA ARG A 468 39.37 -25.85 -36.72
C ARG A 468 40.80 -25.47 -36.36
N GLU A 469 41.16 -25.57 -35.08
CA GLU A 469 42.51 -25.33 -34.60
C GLU A 469 43.53 -26.26 -35.26
N ALA A 470 43.20 -27.55 -35.40
CA ALA A 470 44.05 -28.51 -36.10
C ALA A 470 44.30 -28.12 -37.57
N ILE A 471 43.26 -27.70 -38.30
CA ILE A 471 43.38 -27.22 -39.69
C ILE A 471 44.22 -25.94 -39.76
N ASP A 472 44.04 -25.02 -38.81
CA ASP A 472 44.80 -23.76 -38.77
C ASP A 472 46.31 -24.01 -38.53
N VAL A 473 46.66 -24.98 -37.68
CA VAL A 473 48.05 -25.40 -37.47
C VAL A 473 48.65 -25.97 -38.77
N GLU A 474 47.92 -26.86 -39.46
CA GLU A 474 48.38 -27.45 -40.72
C GLU A 474 48.54 -26.38 -41.82
N LEU A 475 47.60 -25.42 -41.91
CA LEU A 475 47.71 -24.26 -42.80
C LEU A 475 48.94 -23.40 -42.50
N GLN A 476 49.27 -23.16 -41.23
CA GLN A 476 50.46 -22.42 -40.85
C GLN A 476 51.74 -23.15 -41.24
N GLU A 477 51.80 -24.47 -41.04
CA GLU A 477 52.95 -25.27 -41.47
C GLU A 477 53.13 -25.23 -42.99
N LEU A 478 52.05 -25.38 -43.75
CA LEU A 478 52.08 -25.30 -45.21
C LEU A 478 52.50 -23.91 -45.69
N LYS A 479 52.00 -22.83 -45.06
CA LYS A 479 52.43 -21.45 -45.36
C LYS A 479 53.90 -21.22 -45.05
N LYS A 480 54.44 -21.77 -43.96
CA LYS A 480 55.88 -21.70 -43.64
C LYS A 480 56.71 -22.43 -44.70
N LYS A 481 56.29 -23.64 -45.11
CA LYS A 481 56.94 -24.39 -46.19
C LYS A 481 56.87 -23.66 -47.54
N GLN A 482 55.75 -23.01 -47.84
CA GLN A 482 55.57 -22.19 -49.03
C GLN A 482 56.49 -20.96 -49.00
N ALA A 483 56.60 -20.28 -47.86
CA ALA A 483 57.49 -19.14 -47.68
C ALA A 483 58.98 -19.50 -47.74
N SER A 484 59.37 -20.76 -47.50
CA SER A 484 60.75 -21.23 -47.70
C SER A 484 61.07 -21.66 -49.14
N LEU A 485 60.07 -21.72 -50.02
CA LEU A 485 60.20 -22.05 -51.45
C LEU A 485 60.31 -20.81 -52.35
N TYR A 486 60.11 -19.62 -51.80
CA TYR A 486 60.39 -18.32 -52.40
C TYR A 486 61.59 -17.69 -51.70
#